data_AF-A0A9Y1FKC9-F1
#
_entry.id   AF-A0A9Y1FKC9-F1
#
_cell.length_a   1.000
_cell.length_b   1.000
_cell.length_c   1.000
_cell.angle_alpha   90.00
_cell.angle_beta   90.00
_cell.angle_gamma   90.00
#
_symmetry.space_group_name_H-M   'P 1'
#
loop_
_entity.id
_entity.type
_entity.pdbx_description
1 polymer ?
#
loop_
_entity_poly.entity_id
_entity_poly.type
_entity_poly.pdbx_seq_one_letter_code
_entity_poly.pdbx_strand_id
1 'polypeptide(L)'
;MTSSESTKICRDTCKSKCCKSTPPALTSEDLTRISNVFMMKKEEFANKKTKWFFVKKRENSSDCYFLSDEGECKIYTSRPLDCQLFPILFKIKKVDSSYVIKWYIWYCPLTDFFTPKYLIEKAKKIIVSYLEKNPKILFEYQSAMYETGGYKRKHFLFAEKLP
;
A
#
# COMPACT_ATOMS: atom_id res chain seq x y z
N MET A 1 -7.09 -7.92 13.83
CA MET A 1 -6.20 -6.75 13.77
C MET A 1 -7.01 -5.48 13.64
N THR A 2 -7.25 -4.82 14.77
CA THR A 2 -7.76 -3.44 14.78
C THR A 2 -6.70 -2.50 14.20
N SER A 3 -7.11 -1.30 13.79
CA SER A 3 -6.16 -0.26 13.38
C SER A 3 -5.13 0.02 14.47
N SER A 4 -5.55 0.08 15.74
CA SER A 4 -4.69 0.35 16.90
C SER A 4 -3.57 -0.67 17.10
N GLU A 5 -3.84 -1.97 16.95
CA GLU A 5 -2.87 -3.04 17.14
C GLU A 5 -1.73 -2.97 16.10
N SER A 6 -2.12 -2.78 14.83
CA SER A 6 -1.16 -2.67 13.73
C SER A 6 -0.30 -1.40 13.78
N THR A 7 -0.86 -0.27 14.20
CA THR A 7 -0.10 0.97 14.39
C THR A 7 0.95 0.79 15.48
N LYS A 8 0.59 0.10 16.57
CA LYS A 8 1.51 -0.17 17.69
C LYS A 8 2.70 -1.01 17.25
N ILE A 9 2.48 -2.10 16.50
CA ILE A 9 3.58 -2.94 15.98
C ILE A 9 4.48 -2.14 15.02
N CYS A 10 3.88 -1.34 14.13
CA CYS A 10 4.64 -0.50 13.21
C CYS A 10 5.56 0.47 13.95
N ARG A 11 5.03 1.23 14.92
CA ARG A 11 5.80 2.22 15.69
C ARG A 11 6.78 1.57 16.65
N ASP A 12 6.33 0.63 17.47
CA ASP A 12 7.09 0.17 18.63
C ASP A 12 8.15 -0.86 18.25
N THR A 13 7.81 -1.80 17.36
CA THR A 13 8.69 -2.90 16.95
C THR A 13 9.52 -2.56 15.72
N CYS A 14 8.90 -2.01 14.67
CA CYS A 14 9.57 -1.75 13.38
C CYS A 14 10.07 -0.30 13.24
N LYS A 15 9.77 0.58 14.21
CA LYS A 15 10.11 2.03 14.18
C LYS A 15 9.66 2.73 12.89
N SER A 16 8.52 2.29 12.36
CA SER A 16 7.86 2.80 11.14
C SER A 16 8.75 2.79 9.90
N LYS A 17 9.63 1.78 9.78
CA LYS A 17 10.64 1.68 8.72
C LYS A 17 10.08 1.80 7.30
N CYS A 18 8.89 1.26 7.02
CA CYS A 18 8.27 1.40 5.69
C CYS A 18 7.91 2.85 5.36
N CYS A 19 7.44 3.63 6.35
CA CYS A 19 7.17 5.06 6.19
C CYS A 19 8.46 5.87 5.95
N LYS A 20 9.61 5.36 6.40
CA LYS A 20 10.93 6.01 6.24
C LYS A 20 11.69 5.56 4.99
N SER A 21 11.29 4.45 4.37
CA SER A 21 11.96 3.90 3.18
C SER A 21 11.20 4.25 1.90
N THR A 22 10.50 3.29 1.31
CA THR A 22 9.83 3.41 0.02
C THR A 22 8.58 4.27 0.14
N PRO A 23 8.48 5.37 -0.63
CA PRO A 23 7.23 6.11 -0.75
C PRO A 23 6.09 5.23 -1.29
N PRO A 24 4.92 5.20 -0.63
CA PRO A 24 3.77 4.45 -1.13
C PRO A 24 3.28 4.98 -2.48
N ALA A 25 2.95 4.08 -3.40
CA ALA A 25 2.25 4.47 -4.63
C ALA A 25 0.82 4.94 -4.34
N LEU A 26 0.33 5.87 -5.15
CA LEU A 26 -1.00 6.45 -5.03
C LEU A 26 -1.82 6.17 -6.30
N THR A 27 -3.05 5.71 -6.10
CA THR A 27 -4.07 5.65 -7.15
C THR A 27 -4.85 6.96 -7.23
N SER A 28 -5.59 7.14 -8.33
CA SER A 28 -6.55 8.24 -8.52
C SER A 28 -7.60 8.28 -7.41
N GLU A 29 -8.06 7.11 -6.94
CA GLU A 29 -8.98 6.98 -5.81
C GLU A 29 -8.33 7.39 -4.49
N ASP A 30 -7.06 7.01 -4.25
CA ASP A 30 -6.31 7.45 -3.07
C ASP A 30 -6.15 8.96 -3.03
N LEU A 31 -5.76 9.57 -4.15
CA LEU A 31 -5.60 11.02 -4.27
C LEU A 31 -6.91 11.74 -3.94
N THR A 32 -8.02 11.29 -4.53
CA THR A 32 -9.34 11.88 -4.31
C THR A 32 -9.80 11.72 -2.87
N ARG A 33 -9.71 10.50 -2.33
CA ARG A 33 -10.16 10.16 -0.98
C ARG A 33 -9.36 10.90 0.10
N ILE A 34 -8.04 10.94 -0.01
CA ILE A 34 -7.18 11.65 0.94
C ILE A 34 -7.44 13.16 0.87
N SER A 35 -7.53 13.74 -0.34
CA SER A 35 -7.81 15.18 -0.49
C SER A 35 -9.14 15.56 0.16
N ASN A 36 -10.18 14.74 -0.02
CA ASN A 36 -11.51 15.00 0.53
C ASN A 36 -11.56 14.85 2.07
N VAL A 37 -10.98 13.77 2.61
CA VAL A 37 -11.04 13.50 4.06
C VAL A 37 -10.22 14.51 4.86
N PHE A 38 -9.07 14.93 4.33
CA PHE A 38 -8.14 15.81 5.05
C PHE A 38 -8.15 17.26 4.56
N MET A 39 -9.06 17.59 3.62
CA MET A 39 -9.22 18.94 3.06
C MET A 39 -7.91 19.56 2.57
N MET A 40 -7.08 18.77 1.89
CA MET A 40 -5.77 19.18 1.37
C MET A 40 -5.66 18.93 -0.12
N LYS A 41 -4.87 19.74 -0.82
CA LYS A 41 -4.60 19.55 -2.24
C LYS A 41 -3.63 18.39 -2.43
N LYS A 42 -3.81 17.62 -3.51
CA LYS A 42 -2.92 16.48 -3.81
C LYS A 42 -1.45 16.88 -3.93
N GLU A 43 -1.18 18.10 -4.38
CA GLU A 43 0.17 18.64 -4.51
C GLU A 43 0.87 18.79 -3.15
N GLU A 44 0.15 18.84 -2.04
CA GLU A 44 0.74 18.95 -0.70
C GLU A 44 1.37 17.63 -0.26
N PHE A 45 0.70 16.50 -0.54
CA PHE A 45 1.10 15.19 -0.02
C PHE A 45 1.62 14.21 -1.08
N ALA A 46 1.46 14.51 -2.38
CA ALA A 46 1.84 13.61 -3.47
C ALA A 46 2.88 14.23 -4.41
N ASN A 47 3.87 13.42 -4.76
CA ASN A 47 4.81 13.69 -5.85
C ASN A 47 4.39 12.92 -7.09
N LYS A 48 4.80 13.42 -8.25
CA LYS A 48 4.54 12.82 -9.55
C LYS A 48 5.82 12.27 -10.14
N LYS A 49 5.77 11.06 -10.71
CA LYS A 49 6.82 10.50 -11.57
C LYS A 49 6.15 9.94 -12.81
N THR A 50 6.61 10.38 -13.98
CA THR A 50 5.93 10.19 -15.27
C THR A 50 4.48 10.65 -15.20
N LYS A 51 3.50 9.73 -15.26
CA LYS A 51 2.07 10.02 -15.08
C LYS A 51 1.50 9.54 -13.74
N TRP A 52 2.33 8.90 -12.91
CA TRP A 52 1.91 8.25 -11.67
C TRP A 52 2.29 9.07 -10.44
N PHE A 53 1.61 8.81 -9.33
CA PHE A 53 1.80 9.52 -8.07
C PHE A 53 2.29 8.60 -6.97
N PHE A 54 3.01 9.18 -6.02
CA PHE A 54 3.46 8.54 -4.79
C PHE A 54 3.50 9.57 -3.66
N VAL A 55 3.43 9.12 -2.42
CA VAL A 55 3.42 10.03 -1.27
C VAL A 55 4.76 10.77 -1.17
N LYS A 56 4.71 12.07 -0.87
CA LYS A 56 5.89 12.90 -0.61
C LYS A 56 6.64 12.46 0.64
N LYS A 57 7.92 12.81 0.69
CA LYS A 57 8.65 12.87 1.95
C LYS A 57 8.45 14.23 2.60
N ARG A 58 8.56 14.31 3.92
CA ARG A 58 8.63 15.59 4.63
C ARG A 58 9.86 16.35 4.18
N GLU A 59 9.77 17.68 4.17
CA GLU A 59 10.93 18.52 3.86
C GLU A 59 12.07 18.23 4.84
N ASN A 60 13.30 18.16 4.32
CA ASN A 60 14.51 17.87 5.10
C ASN A 60 14.49 16.52 5.87
N SER A 61 13.64 15.57 5.47
CA SER A 61 13.56 14.25 6.10
C SER A 61 13.30 13.14 5.07
N SER A 62 13.65 11.90 5.44
CA SER A 62 13.29 10.69 4.69
C SER A 62 11.94 10.11 5.13
N ASP A 63 11.21 10.78 6.02
CA ASP A 63 9.92 10.32 6.52
C ASP A 63 8.79 10.60 5.52
N CYS A 64 7.84 9.68 5.44
CA CYS A 64 6.56 9.87 4.75
C CYS A 64 5.87 11.15 5.24
N TYR A 65 5.24 11.90 4.33
CA TYR A 65 4.50 13.12 4.63
C TYR A 65 3.49 12.95 5.80
N PHE A 66 2.87 11.78 5.91
CA PHE A 66 1.87 11.48 6.93
C PHE A 66 2.43 10.85 8.23
N LEU A 67 3.75 10.72 8.37
CA LEU A 67 4.37 10.19 9.58
C LEU A 67 4.56 11.33 10.59
N SER A 68 4.10 11.13 11.83
CA SER A 68 4.38 12.03 12.94
C SER A 68 5.81 11.85 13.46
N ASP A 69 6.28 12.80 14.27
CA ASP A 69 7.62 12.72 14.89
C ASP A 69 7.71 11.57 15.91
N GLU A 70 6.58 11.20 16.50
CA GLU A 70 6.42 10.03 17.37
C GLU A 70 6.34 8.71 16.59
N GLY A 71 6.37 8.77 15.26
CA GLY A 71 6.33 7.61 14.38
C GLY A 71 4.93 7.05 14.11
N GLU A 72 3.87 7.81 14.40
CA GLU A 72 2.48 7.42 14.11
C GLU A 72 2.04 7.87 12.71
N CYS A 73 1.21 7.08 12.04
CA CYS A 73 0.65 7.47 10.74
C CYS A 73 -0.64 8.27 10.94
N LYS A 74 -0.62 9.55 10.58
CA LYS A 74 -1.73 10.50 10.76
C LYS A 74 -2.97 10.15 9.92
N ILE A 75 -2.83 9.31 8.89
CA ILE A 75 -3.93 8.93 8.00
C ILE A 75 -4.26 7.43 8.08
N TYR A 76 -4.00 6.78 9.22
CA TYR A 76 -4.02 5.31 9.31
C TYR A 76 -5.31 4.64 8.79
N THR A 77 -6.47 5.24 9.07
CA THR A 77 -7.80 4.78 8.63
C THR A 77 -8.07 5.05 7.15
N SER A 78 -7.39 6.05 6.58
CA SER A 78 -7.49 6.49 5.19
C SER A 78 -6.18 6.22 4.42
N ARG A 79 -5.45 5.16 4.77
CA ARG A 79 -4.18 4.84 4.13
C ARG A 79 -4.35 4.57 2.63
N PRO A 80 -3.35 4.88 1.79
CA PRO A 80 -3.34 4.47 0.39
C PRO A 80 -3.49 2.96 0.22
N LEU A 81 -3.96 2.50 -0.94
CA LEU A 81 -4.08 1.07 -1.25
C LEU A 81 -2.76 0.31 -0.99
N ASP A 82 -1.63 0.88 -1.39
CA ASP A 82 -0.30 0.31 -1.15
C ASP A 82 -0.05 0.01 0.36
N CYS A 83 -0.31 1.02 1.20
CA CYS A 83 -0.16 0.92 2.64
C CYS A 83 -1.16 -0.05 3.31
N GLN A 84 -2.34 -0.23 2.72
CA GLN A 84 -3.35 -1.17 3.23
C GLN A 84 -2.98 -2.63 2.94
N LEU A 85 -2.33 -2.88 1.80
CA LEU A 85 -1.90 -4.21 1.37
C LEU A 85 -0.60 -4.66 2.04
N PHE A 86 0.29 -3.71 2.37
CA PHE A 86 1.59 -4.01 2.97
C PHE A 86 1.47 -4.85 4.26
N PRO A 87 2.28 -5.92 4.44
CA PRO A 87 3.47 -6.30 3.66
C PRO A 87 3.20 -7.22 2.46
N ILE A 88 1.94 -7.49 2.13
CA ILE A 88 1.56 -8.28 0.97
C ILE A 88 1.61 -7.40 -0.28
N LEU A 89 2.19 -7.95 -1.33
CA LEU A 89 2.30 -7.32 -2.64
C LEU A 89 1.75 -8.30 -3.67
N PHE A 90 1.29 -7.77 -4.80
CA PHE A 90 0.79 -8.64 -5.87
C PHE A 90 1.21 -8.16 -7.25
N LYS A 91 1.09 -9.06 -8.21
CA LYS A 91 1.02 -8.72 -9.64
C LYS A 91 -0.28 -9.26 -10.19
N ILE A 92 -0.97 -8.46 -10.99
CA ILE A 92 -2.23 -8.80 -11.64
C ILE A 92 -2.08 -8.79 -13.15
N LYS A 93 -2.69 -9.79 -13.80
CA LYS A 93 -2.90 -9.85 -15.25
C LYS A 93 -4.32 -10.30 -15.52
N LYS A 94 -4.98 -9.67 -16.51
CA LYS A 94 -6.26 -10.16 -17.04
C LYS A 94 -5.98 -11.30 -18.03
N VAL A 95 -6.69 -12.41 -17.90
CA VAL A 95 -6.64 -13.57 -18.80
C VAL A 95 -8.08 -13.98 -19.06
N ASP A 96 -8.53 -13.78 -20.30
CA ASP A 96 -9.92 -13.96 -20.71
C ASP A 96 -10.90 -13.18 -19.81
N SER A 97 -11.83 -13.88 -19.18
CA SER A 97 -12.82 -13.36 -18.23
C SER A 97 -12.32 -13.34 -16.78
N SER A 98 -11.05 -13.63 -16.51
CA SER A 98 -10.52 -13.79 -15.15
C SER A 98 -9.24 -13.00 -14.89
N TYR A 99 -8.77 -13.03 -13.65
CA TYR A 99 -7.55 -12.37 -13.21
C TYR A 99 -6.55 -13.37 -12.61
N VAL A 100 -5.32 -13.35 -13.12
CA VAL A 100 -4.21 -14.10 -12.52
C VAL A 100 -3.48 -13.17 -11.55
N ILE A 101 -3.47 -13.55 -10.27
CA ILE A 101 -2.79 -12.83 -9.19
C ILE A 101 -1.57 -13.63 -8.76
N LYS A 102 -0.39 -13.01 -8.82
CA LYS A 102 0.83 -13.52 -8.20
C LYS A 102 1.06 -12.79 -6.89
N TRP A 103 1.10 -13.53 -5.79
CA TRP A 103 1.27 -13.00 -4.45
C TRP A 103 2.74 -13.00 -4.04
N TYR A 104 3.12 -11.93 -3.35
CA TYR A 104 4.46 -11.72 -2.83
C TYR A 104 4.37 -11.16 -1.41
N ILE A 105 5.44 -11.35 -0.64
CA ILE A 105 5.58 -10.79 0.69
C ILE A 105 6.90 -10.06 0.84
N TRP A 106 6.86 -8.91 1.51
CA TRP A 106 8.04 -8.19 1.96
C TRP A 106 8.37 -8.56 3.42
N TYR A 107 9.65 -8.65 3.76
CA TYR A 107 10.08 -8.98 5.13
C TYR A 107 9.71 -7.86 6.11
N CYS A 108 8.69 -8.07 6.94
CA CYS A 108 8.16 -7.08 7.87
C CYS A 108 7.94 -7.74 9.23
N PRO A 109 8.28 -7.11 10.37
CA PRO A 109 7.99 -7.67 11.70
C PRO A 109 6.52 -8.01 11.93
N LEU A 110 5.57 -7.43 11.15
CA LEU A 110 4.17 -7.84 11.17
C LEU A 110 3.99 -9.34 10.88
N THR A 111 4.89 -9.98 10.12
CA THR A 111 4.82 -11.42 9.85
C THR A 111 5.13 -12.28 11.07
N ASP A 112 5.77 -11.71 12.09
CA ASP A 112 6.06 -12.40 13.36
C ASP A 112 4.83 -12.41 14.27
N PHE A 113 3.93 -11.42 14.12
CA PHE A 113 2.67 -11.32 14.86
C PHE A 113 1.48 -11.89 14.09
N PHE A 114 1.54 -11.89 12.75
CA PHE A 114 0.46 -12.35 11.88
C PHE A 114 1.00 -13.30 10.83
N THR A 115 0.42 -14.50 10.74
CA THR A 115 0.85 -15.50 9.76
C THR A 115 0.72 -14.95 8.32
N PRO A 116 1.61 -15.34 7.39
CA PRO A 116 1.48 -14.99 5.98
C PRO A 116 0.09 -15.30 5.43
N LYS A 117 -0.50 -16.45 5.81
CA LYS A 117 -1.87 -16.84 5.45
C LYS A 117 -2.89 -15.77 5.86
N TYR A 118 -2.85 -15.31 7.11
CA TYR A 118 -3.78 -14.27 7.59
C TYR A 118 -3.65 -12.95 6.80
N LEU A 119 -2.41 -12.52 6.56
CA LEU A 119 -2.13 -11.27 5.83
C LEU A 119 -2.61 -11.35 4.38
N ILE A 120 -2.42 -12.51 3.73
CA ILE A 120 -2.89 -12.76 2.36
C ILE A 120 -4.41 -12.75 2.31
N GLU A 121 -5.11 -13.42 3.23
CA GLU A 121 -6.57 -13.40 3.27
C GLU A 121 -7.13 -11.98 3.42
N LYS A 122 -6.47 -11.14 4.22
CA LYS A 122 -6.83 -9.73 4.35
C LYS A 122 -6.61 -8.96 3.04
N ALA A 123 -5.45 -9.14 2.41
CA ALA A 123 -5.14 -8.50 1.13
C ALA A 123 -6.09 -8.98 0.01
N LYS A 124 -6.43 -10.27 0.00
CA LYS A 124 -7.38 -10.88 -0.94
C LYS A 124 -8.76 -10.27 -0.84
N LYS A 125 -9.29 -10.04 0.38
CA LYS A 125 -10.57 -9.32 0.57
C LYS A 125 -10.56 -7.93 -0.06
N ILE A 126 -9.48 -7.18 0.11
CA ILE A 126 -9.32 -5.85 -0.51
C ILE A 126 -9.31 -5.98 -2.03
N ILE A 127 -8.48 -6.88 -2.58
CA ILE A 127 -8.36 -7.08 -4.03
C ILE A 127 -9.69 -7.52 -4.64
N VAL A 128 -10.37 -8.51 -4.07
CA VAL A 128 -11.67 -9.00 -4.57
C VAL A 128 -12.70 -7.87 -4.59
N SER A 129 -12.77 -7.05 -3.53
CA SER A 129 -13.67 -5.88 -3.53
C SER A 129 -13.36 -4.90 -4.67
N TYR A 130 -12.10 -4.74 -5.08
CA TYR A 130 -11.76 -3.91 -6.23
C TYR A 130 -12.05 -4.60 -7.55
N LEU A 131 -11.86 -5.92 -7.66
CA LEU A 131 -12.20 -6.68 -8.86
C LEU A 131 -13.70 -6.59 -9.17
N GLU A 132 -14.55 -6.66 -8.15
CA GLU A 132 -16.00 -6.56 -8.28
C GLU A 132 -16.47 -5.13 -8.64
N LYS A 133 -15.86 -4.10 -8.04
CA LYS A 133 -16.33 -2.71 -8.18
C LYS A 133 -15.68 -1.96 -9.34
N ASN A 134 -14.35 -1.96 -9.38
CA ASN A 134 -13.58 -1.23 -10.38
C ASN A 134 -12.16 -1.82 -10.52
N PRO A 135 -11.99 -2.88 -11.32
CA PRO A 135 -10.70 -3.58 -11.43
C PRO A 135 -9.59 -2.70 -12.00
N LYS A 136 -9.94 -1.62 -12.73
CA LYS A 136 -8.95 -0.70 -13.32
C LYS A 136 -8.02 -0.08 -12.28
N ILE A 137 -8.52 0.15 -11.05
CA ILE A 137 -7.72 0.71 -9.95
C ILE A 137 -6.55 -0.21 -9.56
N LEU A 138 -6.72 -1.54 -9.64
CA LEU A 138 -5.64 -2.47 -9.33
C LEU A 138 -4.53 -2.45 -10.39
N PHE A 139 -4.89 -2.26 -11.67
CA PHE A 139 -3.91 -2.07 -12.74
C PHE A 139 -3.22 -0.71 -12.62
N GLU A 140 -3.97 0.33 -12.26
CA GLU A 140 -3.45 1.67 -11.97
C GLU A 140 -2.39 1.60 -10.87
N TYR A 141 -2.75 1.01 -9.72
CA TYR A 141 -1.86 0.75 -8.60
C TYR A 141 -0.62 -0.03 -9.02
N GLN A 142 -0.80 -1.13 -9.77
CA GLN A 142 0.32 -1.94 -10.24
C GLN A 142 1.29 -1.10 -11.08
N SER A 143 0.78 -0.31 -12.03
CA SER A 143 1.63 0.56 -12.87
C SER A 143 2.32 1.64 -12.06
N ALA A 144 1.62 2.29 -11.13
CA ALA A 144 2.20 3.27 -10.22
C ALA A 144 3.35 2.65 -9.41
N MET A 145 3.14 1.44 -8.85
CA MET A 145 4.17 0.72 -8.08
C MET A 145 5.44 0.42 -8.87
N TYR A 146 5.32 0.05 -10.15
CA TYR A 146 6.51 -0.22 -10.97
C TYR A 146 7.28 1.04 -11.31
N GLU A 147 6.56 2.10 -11.67
CA GLU A 147 7.16 3.35 -12.15
C GLU A 147 7.79 4.17 -11.02
N THR A 148 7.17 4.16 -9.83
CA THR A 148 7.68 4.89 -8.66
C THR A 148 8.80 4.15 -7.92
N GLY A 149 9.18 2.96 -8.39
CA GLY A 149 10.32 2.20 -7.90
C GLY A 149 10.01 1.19 -6.79
N GLY A 150 8.80 1.23 -6.22
CA GLY A 150 8.14 0.23 -5.37
C GLY A 150 9.02 -0.56 -4.37
N TYR A 151 8.51 -1.72 -3.94
CA TYR A 151 9.27 -2.66 -3.10
C TYR A 151 10.03 -3.66 -3.98
N LYS A 152 11.36 -3.48 -4.07
CA LYS A 152 12.24 -4.27 -4.95
C LYS A 152 12.53 -5.68 -4.40
N ARG A 153 12.68 -5.83 -3.08
CA ARG A 153 13.02 -7.11 -2.43
C ARG A 153 11.76 -7.80 -1.90
N LYS A 154 11.13 -8.66 -2.70
CA LYS A 154 9.91 -9.37 -2.33
C LYS A 154 10.01 -10.85 -2.67
N HIS A 155 9.48 -11.69 -1.80
CA HIS A 155 9.49 -13.14 -1.97
C HIS A 155 8.19 -13.58 -2.61
N PHE A 156 8.28 -14.40 -3.64
CA PHE A 156 7.10 -15.02 -4.23
C PHE A 156 6.50 -16.01 -3.24
N LEU A 157 5.17 -16.03 -3.16
CA LEU A 157 4.42 -16.96 -2.33
C LEU A 157 3.74 -18.01 -3.20
N PHE A 158 2.72 -17.60 -3.95
CA PHE A 158 1.97 -18.44 -4.88
C PHE A 158 1.27 -17.59 -5.93
N ALA A 159 0.65 -18.26 -6.90
CA ALA A 159 -0.22 -17.63 -7.88
C ALA A 159 -1.60 -18.29 -7.84
N GLU A 160 -2.65 -17.51 -8.06
CA GLU A 160 -4.02 -18.02 -8.16
C GLU A 160 -4.79 -17.30 -9.27
N LYS A 161 -5.89 -17.91 -9.70
CA LYS A 161 -6.85 -17.32 -10.64
C LYS A 161 -8.08 -16.90 -9.84
N LEU A 162 -8.43 -15.62 -9.90
CA LEU A 162 -9.66 -15.07 -9.36
C LEU A 162 -10.64 -14.79 -10.51
N PRO A 163 -11.95 -14.92 -10.27
CA PRO A 163 -12.98 -14.47 -11.21
C PRO A 163 -12.75 -13.01 -11.64
#